data_AF-A0A257RP62-F1
#
_entry.id   AF-A0A257RP62-F1
#
_cell.length_a   1.000
_cell.length_b   1.000
_cell.length_c   1.000
_cell.angle_alpha   90.00
_cell.angle_beta   90.00
_cell.angle_gamma   90.00
#
_symmetry.space_group_name_H-M   'P 1'
#
loop_
_entity.id
_entity.type
_entity.pdbx_description
1 polymer ?
#
loop_
_entity_poly.entity_id
_entity_poly.type
_entity_poly.pdbx_seq_one_letter_code
_entity_poly.pdbx_strand_id
1 'polypeptide(L)'
;MNFKQPDAAAIALNRVTSPDASLIEGRINANGQVVLINQSGVVFAKGAQVNAQSLVVSTANISNKNFMAGNLAFDQAGKPGAKIVNNGAITVKQAGLAAFVAPQVANNGIITARLAHVVLAGAETFTLDLYGDQLISLDVTSAVRPVDFAGRKVAALVTNHGVIIADGGSIKLTAREADGLIQRLLNVGGTLRADSVGQSKGQITIDGVGGDIQIAGNLLARGTAPGSSGGTIGIDATGNVSVAKSARINASGAAGGGVVAVGTSIQRAVQGAVDTTAPRAAKVSIAQGAMINADATGSGNGGTITLLSAQRTDQGGALSAQGAGSGNGGMIETSSDGVISLSGTESVFADHGQSGEILLDPATLVVTAGNPQANPIGNTTFGSFNGPPNSSSNIAPSVLGGLSGNVVLKAANVIDVASAVSNTLGANFTLQSQGEVTIGANISLGGSLEIDAGSSIVINASVNAGGDLSMTAGQTVPGGGITEQSAGIINTPLLSLASDGSVLLGNVGNAISSLTGASLNNGNFTLQDATALSVTNTIAANNISLIDSAAGGLQFGAGAGSTATAGVLSVGTGGGVALIANNLCSLVSGNTIIAPSGTIALAPFTPGDAIEIGTAATSG
;
A
#
# COMPACT_ATOMS: atom_id res chain seq x y z
N MET A 1 -19.06 -31.66 32.49
CA MET A 1 -17.90 -31.46 33.40
C MET A 1 -17.94 -30.05 33.94
N ASN A 2 -17.75 -29.87 35.25
CA ASN A 2 -17.72 -28.56 35.91
C ASN A 2 -16.44 -28.45 36.74
N PHE A 3 -15.59 -27.46 36.44
CA PHE A 3 -14.44 -27.10 37.24
C PHE A 3 -14.82 -25.99 38.21
N LYS A 4 -14.61 -26.23 39.51
CA LYS A 4 -14.74 -25.22 40.57
C LYS A 4 -13.34 -24.89 41.07
N GLN A 5 -12.73 -23.89 40.46
CA GLN A 5 -11.37 -23.43 40.77
C GLN A 5 -11.41 -22.31 41.82
N PRO A 6 -10.32 -22.04 42.55
CA PRO A 6 -10.28 -20.98 43.57
C PRO A 6 -10.70 -19.60 43.05
N ASP A 7 -10.24 -19.21 41.87
CA ASP A 7 -10.54 -17.94 41.22
C ASP A 7 -10.43 -18.06 39.68
N ALA A 8 -10.54 -16.91 38.98
CA ALA A 8 -10.45 -16.84 37.52
C ALA A 8 -9.01 -17.04 36.99
N ALA A 9 -7.99 -16.76 37.79
CA ALA A 9 -6.58 -16.88 37.42
C ALA A 9 -6.07 -18.32 37.56
N ALA A 10 -6.70 -19.13 38.42
CA ALA A 10 -6.34 -20.54 38.61
C ALA A 10 -6.41 -21.34 37.30
N ILE A 11 -5.45 -22.25 37.12
CA ILE A 11 -5.30 -23.08 35.91
C ILE A 11 -5.49 -24.56 36.24
N ALA A 12 -6.33 -25.26 35.49
CA ALA A 12 -6.51 -26.71 35.57
C ALA A 12 -5.88 -27.38 34.34
N LEU A 13 -4.78 -28.11 34.54
CA LEU A 13 -4.13 -28.92 33.50
C LEU A 13 -4.74 -30.33 33.44
N ASN A 14 -5.35 -30.66 32.30
CA ASN A 14 -5.94 -31.97 32.03
C ASN A 14 -5.13 -32.64 30.92
N ARG A 15 -4.43 -33.73 31.24
CA ARG A 15 -3.61 -34.48 30.29
C ARG A 15 -4.19 -35.87 30.07
N VAL A 16 -4.56 -36.17 28.84
CA VAL A 16 -4.99 -37.51 28.42
C VAL A 16 -3.75 -38.34 28.11
N THR A 17 -3.65 -39.52 28.74
CA THR A 17 -2.54 -40.48 28.54
C THR A 17 -2.95 -41.70 27.73
N SER A 18 -4.25 -41.87 27.44
CA SER A 18 -4.76 -42.92 26.55
C SER A 18 -4.37 -42.66 25.09
N PRO A 19 -4.33 -43.70 24.25
CA PRO A 19 -4.01 -43.54 22.83
C PRO A 19 -5.14 -42.90 22.00
N ASP A 20 -6.35 -42.77 22.57
CA ASP A 20 -7.53 -42.27 21.88
C ASP A 20 -7.65 -40.74 21.92
N ALA A 21 -8.24 -40.16 20.88
CA ALA A 21 -8.58 -38.74 20.83
C ALA A 21 -9.72 -38.40 21.80
N SER A 22 -9.72 -37.16 22.30
CA SER A 22 -10.80 -36.69 23.18
C SER A 22 -12.02 -36.33 22.35
N LEU A 23 -13.15 -37.00 22.58
CA LEU A 23 -14.45 -36.63 22.01
C LEU A 23 -15.28 -35.89 23.06
N ILE A 24 -15.52 -34.60 22.84
CA ILE A 24 -16.30 -33.74 23.74
C ILE A 24 -17.66 -33.47 23.10
N GLU A 25 -18.70 -34.17 23.57
CA GLU A 25 -20.08 -34.02 23.06
C GLU A 25 -20.97 -33.21 24.00
N GLY A 26 -20.58 -33.11 25.27
CA GLY A 26 -21.36 -32.47 26.33
C GLY A 26 -20.91 -31.04 26.65
N ARG A 27 -21.06 -30.67 27.93
CA ARG A 27 -20.72 -29.34 28.43
C ARG A 27 -19.47 -29.36 29.30
N ILE A 28 -18.59 -28.37 29.12
CA ILE A 28 -17.49 -28.03 30.03
C ILE A 28 -17.73 -26.63 30.57
N ASN A 29 -17.86 -26.48 31.89
CA ASN A 29 -17.92 -25.17 32.52
C ASN A 29 -16.76 -25.01 33.50
N ALA A 30 -16.09 -23.86 33.48
CA ALA A 30 -15.00 -23.51 34.37
C ALA A 30 -15.08 -22.04 34.77
N ASN A 31 -14.85 -21.73 36.05
CA ASN A 31 -14.74 -20.34 36.49
C ASN A 31 -13.33 -19.77 36.28
N GLY A 32 -12.29 -20.63 36.15
CA GLY A 32 -10.92 -20.26 35.82
C GLY A 32 -10.48 -20.80 34.46
N GLN A 33 -9.17 -21.02 34.32
CA GLN A 33 -8.52 -21.41 33.07
C GLN A 33 -8.42 -22.93 32.97
N VAL A 34 -8.65 -23.47 31.77
CA VAL A 34 -8.56 -24.91 31.49
C VAL A 34 -7.53 -25.15 30.39
N VAL A 35 -6.58 -26.03 30.65
CA VAL A 35 -5.67 -26.58 29.64
C VAL A 35 -6.05 -28.04 29.41
N LEU A 36 -6.33 -28.40 28.15
CA LEU A 36 -6.64 -29.77 27.72
C LEU A 36 -5.58 -30.24 26.73
N ILE A 37 -4.82 -31.26 27.13
CA ILE A 37 -3.79 -31.88 26.31
C ILE A 37 -4.21 -33.28 25.91
N ASN A 38 -4.20 -33.56 24.62
CA ASN A 38 -4.29 -34.91 24.09
C ASN A 38 -3.46 -35.02 22.81
N GLN A 39 -2.34 -35.75 22.88
CA GLN A 39 -1.43 -35.95 21.74
C GLN A 39 -2.08 -36.69 20.55
N SER A 40 -3.24 -37.32 20.74
CA SER A 40 -3.99 -38.02 19.69
C SER A 40 -5.05 -37.13 19.03
N GLY A 41 -5.31 -35.94 19.56
CA GLY A 41 -6.30 -34.98 19.03
C GLY A 41 -7.50 -34.75 19.95
N VAL A 42 -8.28 -33.72 19.61
CA VAL A 42 -9.48 -33.29 20.35
C VAL A 42 -10.59 -32.91 19.36
N VAL A 43 -11.79 -33.42 19.58
CA VAL A 43 -12.98 -33.09 18.79
C VAL A 43 -14.08 -32.58 19.70
N PHE A 44 -14.51 -31.34 19.51
CA PHE A 44 -15.76 -30.83 20.07
C PHE A 44 -16.87 -31.12 19.06
N ALA A 45 -17.79 -32.02 19.41
CA ALA A 45 -18.87 -32.43 18.53
C ALA A 45 -19.94 -31.34 18.36
N LYS A 46 -20.82 -31.50 17.38
CA LYS A 46 -21.95 -30.60 17.18
C LYS A 46 -22.84 -30.62 18.43
N GLY A 47 -23.12 -29.45 18.99
CA GLY A 47 -23.89 -29.30 20.23
C GLY A 47 -23.07 -29.26 21.51
N ALA A 48 -21.77 -29.56 21.46
CA ALA A 48 -20.86 -29.39 22.59
C ALA A 48 -20.77 -27.91 22.99
N GLN A 49 -20.67 -27.64 24.29
CA GLN A 49 -20.57 -26.28 24.83
C GLN A 49 -19.41 -26.16 25.82
N VAL A 50 -18.57 -25.16 25.65
CA VAL A 50 -17.50 -24.84 26.59
C VAL A 50 -17.66 -23.40 27.08
N ASN A 51 -17.68 -23.19 28.39
CA ASN A 51 -17.69 -21.87 29.03
C ASN A 51 -16.55 -21.81 30.05
N ALA A 52 -15.53 -20.98 29.84
CA ALA A 52 -14.36 -20.89 30.72
C ALA A 52 -13.84 -19.45 30.86
N GLN A 53 -12.94 -19.17 31.82
CA GLN A 53 -12.17 -17.91 31.78
C GLN A 53 -11.24 -17.92 30.57
N SER A 54 -10.43 -18.97 30.45
CA SER A 54 -9.56 -19.24 29.31
C SER A 54 -9.57 -20.73 28.99
N LEU A 55 -9.33 -21.08 27.73
CA LEU A 55 -9.24 -22.45 27.23
C LEU A 55 -8.01 -22.59 26.34
N VAL A 56 -7.09 -23.46 26.72
CA VAL A 56 -5.97 -23.91 25.87
C VAL A 56 -6.19 -25.37 25.52
N VAL A 57 -6.27 -25.69 24.23
CA VAL A 57 -6.39 -27.05 23.72
C VAL A 57 -5.14 -27.34 22.89
N SER A 58 -4.42 -28.40 23.25
CA SER A 58 -3.14 -28.70 22.61
C SER A 58 -2.99 -30.19 22.31
N THR A 59 -2.39 -30.52 21.17
CA THR A 59 -1.82 -31.86 20.96
C THR A 59 -0.36 -31.94 21.39
N ALA A 60 0.35 -30.81 21.48
CA ALA A 60 1.67 -30.79 22.10
C ALA A 60 1.54 -30.90 23.62
N ASN A 61 2.40 -31.68 24.25
CA ASN A 61 2.45 -31.85 25.69
C ASN A 61 3.48 -30.91 26.33
N ILE A 62 3.31 -30.67 27.62
CA ILE A 62 4.18 -29.87 28.49
C ILE A 62 4.67 -30.74 29.63
N SER A 63 5.93 -30.57 30.06
CA SER A 63 6.41 -31.26 31.26
C SER A 63 5.76 -30.70 32.53
N ASN A 64 5.60 -31.53 33.58
CA ASN A 64 5.10 -31.05 34.87
C ASN A 64 6.01 -29.96 35.45
N LYS A 65 7.32 -30.06 35.23
CA LYS A 65 8.30 -29.07 35.68
C LYS A 65 8.03 -27.70 35.05
N ASN A 66 7.87 -27.66 33.72
CA ASN A 66 7.58 -26.42 32.98
C ASN A 66 6.26 -25.79 33.46
N PHE A 67 5.20 -26.59 33.53
CA PHE A 67 3.88 -26.12 33.97
C PHE A 67 3.90 -25.57 35.41
N MET A 68 4.50 -26.30 36.35
CA MET A 68 4.58 -25.87 37.75
C MET A 68 5.48 -24.65 37.96
N ALA A 69 6.42 -24.40 37.04
CA ALA A 69 7.26 -23.20 37.02
C ALA A 69 6.59 -22.00 36.32
N GLY A 70 5.37 -22.17 35.78
CA GLY A 70 4.69 -21.14 34.98
C GLY A 70 5.28 -20.94 33.58
N ASN A 71 6.28 -21.75 33.19
CA ASN A 71 6.86 -21.73 31.86
C ASN A 71 5.98 -22.57 30.91
N LEU A 72 5.07 -21.95 30.16
CA LEU A 72 4.13 -22.66 29.29
C LEU A 72 4.75 -23.06 27.94
N ALA A 73 5.85 -23.80 28.01
CA ALA A 73 6.54 -24.40 26.87
C ALA A 73 6.00 -25.81 26.58
N PHE A 74 5.24 -25.96 25.50
CA PHE A 74 4.68 -27.22 25.02
C PHE A 74 5.65 -27.87 24.03
N ASP A 75 6.69 -28.48 24.59
CA ASP A 75 7.91 -28.96 23.93
C ASP A 75 7.84 -30.42 23.46
N GLN A 76 6.73 -31.12 23.70
CA GLN A 76 6.56 -32.53 23.36
C GLN A 76 5.51 -32.68 22.26
N ALA A 77 5.94 -32.87 21.02
CA ALA A 77 5.05 -32.92 19.86
C ALA A 77 3.91 -33.95 20.01
N GLY A 78 2.75 -33.62 19.41
CA GLY A 78 1.64 -34.56 19.27
C GLY A 78 1.95 -35.70 18.29
N LYS A 79 1.04 -36.67 18.17
CA LYS A 79 1.16 -37.70 17.13
C LYS A 79 1.06 -37.05 15.73
N PRO A 80 1.79 -37.55 14.72
CA PRO A 80 1.59 -37.12 13.34
C PRO A 80 0.13 -37.23 12.91
N GLY A 81 -0.40 -36.18 12.27
CA GLY A 81 -1.79 -36.10 11.85
C GLY A 81 -2.81 -35.82 12.97
N ALA A 82 -2.36 -35.63 14.22
CA ALA A 82 -3.24 -35.19 15.29
C ALA A 82 -3.89 -33.85 14.97
N LYS A 83 -5.17 -33.73 15.31
CA LYS A 83 -5.97 -32.56 14.96
C LYS A 83 -6.87 -32.11 16.10
N ILE A 84 -7.15 -30.81 16.11
CA ILE A 84 -8.19 -30.22 16.95
C ILE A 84 -9.32 -29.74 16.04
N VAL A 85 -10.54 -30.21 16.30
CA VAL A 85 -11.73 -29.84 15.52
C VAL A 85 -12.80 -29.28 16.45
N ASN A 86 -13.23 -28.05 16.21
CA ASN A 86 -14.39 -27.46 16.87
C ASN A 86 -15.62 -27.48 15.94
N ASN A 87 -16.63 -28.28 16.28
CA ASN A 87 -17.97 -28.22 15.69
C ASN A 87 -19.02 -27.69 16.68
N GLY A 88 -18.61 -27.34 17.90
CA GLY A 88 -19.47 -26.90 18.99
C GLY A 88 -19.46 -25.38 19.18
N ALA A 89 -19.84 -24.95 20.39
CA ALA A 89 -19.82 -23.55 20.82
C ALA A 89 -18.86 -23.36 22.00
N ILE A 90 -17.89 -22.47 21.84
CA ILE A 90 -16.85 -22.20 22.83
C ILE A 90 -16.92 -20.73 23.19
N THR A 91 -17.06 -20.45 24.49
CA THR A 91 -17.12 -19.10 25.03
C THR A 91 -16.03 -18.94 26.09
N VAL A 92 -15.16 -17.95 25.90
CA VAL A 92 -14.21 -17.49 26.91
C VAL A 92 -14.63 -16.12 27.42
N LYS A 93 -14.36 -15.83 28.69
CA LYS A 93 -14.71 -14.55 29.31
C LYS A 93 -13.77 -13.42 28.84
N GLN A 94 -14.13 -12.19 29.19
CA GLN A 94 -13.31 -11.00 28.89
C GLN A 94 -11.90 -11.13 29.47
N ALA A 95 -10.92 -10.57 28.75
CA ALA A 95 -9.49 -10.72 29.03
C ALA A 95 -8.99 -12.18 29.07
N GLY A 96 -9.79 -13.13 28.56
CA GLY A 96 -9.43 -14.54 28.45
C GLY A 96 -8.65 -14.87 27.18
N LEU A 97 -8.38 -16.16 27.00
CA LEU A 97 -7.73 -16.73 25.83
C LEU A 97 -8.45 -18.01 25.38
N ALA A 98 -8.71 -18.16 24.09
CA ALA A 98 -8.99 -19.44 23.45
C ALA A 98 -7.82 -19.80 22.50
N ALA A 99 -6.94 -20.72 22.91
CA ALA A 99 -5.78 -21.14 22.11
C ALA A 99 -5.89 -22.62 21.70
N PHE A 100 -5.79 -22.89 20.40
CA PHE A 100 -5.95 -24.21 19.80
C PHE A 100 -4.71 -24.49 18.98
N VAL A 101 -3.89 -25.44 19.44
CA VAL A 101 -2.57 -25.68 18.85
C VAL A 101 -2.36 -27.15 18.57
N ALA A 102 -2.21 -27.48 17.29
CA ALA A 102 -1.99 -28.84 16.83
C ALA A 102 -1.36 -28.83 15.44
N PRO A 103 -0.86 -29.98 14.94
CA PRO A 103 -0.50 -30.12 13.53
C PRO A 103 -1.63 -29.64 12.60
N GLN A 104 -2.88 -29.91 12.95
CA GLN A 104 -4.05 -29.43 12.22
C GLN A 104 -5.13 -28.87 13.15
N VAL A 105 -5.68 -27.70 12.82
CA VAL A 105 -6.77 -27.05 13.56
C VAL A 105 -7.91 -26.69 12.61
N ALA A 106 -9.13 -27.07 12.98
CA ALA A 106 -10.33 -26.75 12.21
C ALA A 106 -11.42 -26.16 13.11
N ASN A 107 -11.91 -24.98 12.76
CA ASN A 107 -13.12 -24.40 13.36
C ASN A 107 -14.27 -24.42 12.36
N ASN A 108 -15.27 -25.26 12.62
CA ASN A 108 -16.55 -25.32 11.91
C ASN A 108 -17.72 -24.81 12.77
N GLY A 109 -17.47 -24.63 14.08
CA GLY A 109 -18.44 -24.15 15.06
C GLY A 109 -18.29 -22.65 15.35
N ILE A 110 -18.53 -22.27 16.60
CA ILE A 110 -18.47 -20.89 17.08
C ILE A 110 -17.45 -20.77 18.21
N ILE A 111 -16.60 -19.75 18.15
CA ILE A 111 -15.73 -19.31 19.25
C ILE A 111 -16.06 -17.85 19.57
N THR A 112 -16.40 -17.54 20.82
CA THR A 112 -16.70 -16.17 21.29
C THR A 112 -15.77 -15.78 22.44
N ALA A 113 -15.09 -14.65 22.28
CA ALA A 113 -14.01 -14.15 23.12
C ALA A 113 -13.98 -12.60 23.14
N ARG A 114 -15.09 -11.95 23.53
CA ARG A 114 -15.20 -10.47 23.56
C ARG A 114 -14.15 -9.88 24.52
N LEU A 115 -13.41 -8.85 24.08
CA LEU A 115 -12.28 -8.24 24.80
C LEU A 115 -11.21 -9.27 25.21
N ALA A 116 -11.10 -10.36 24.46
CA ALA A 116 -10.23 -11.50 24.73
C ALA A 116 -9.54 -11.93 23.43
N HIS A 117 -8.71 -12.96 23.52
CA HIS A 117 -7.86 -13.37 22.41
C HIS A 117 -8.24 -14.76 21.91
N VAL A 118 -8.15 -14.98 20.59
CA VAL A 118 -8.30 -16.29 19.97
C VAL A 118 -7.07 -16.60 19.13
N VAL A 119 -6.48 -17.76 19.34
CA VAL A 119 -5.33 -18.24 18.57
C VAL A 119 -5.63 -19.63 18.02
N LEU A 120 -5.59 -19.80 16.69
CA LEU A 120 -5.58 -21.11 16.04
C LEU A 120 -4.23 -21.30 15.36
N ALA A 121 -3.46 -22.29 15.78
CA ALA A 121 -2.09 -22.49 15.32
C ALA A 121 -1.85 -23.91 14.79
N GLY A 122 -1.35 -24.00 13.55
CA GLY A 122 -0.78 -25.19 12.94
C GLY A 122 0.68 -25.34 13.35
N ALA A 123 0.96 -26.11 14.38
CA ALA A 123 2.30 -26.26 14.97
C ALA A 123 2.49 -27.62 15.64
N GLU A 124 3.73 -28.14 15.64
CA GLU A 124 4.07 -29.36 16.39
C GLU A 124 4.39 -29.06 17.85
N THR A 125 5.04 -27.93 18.11
CA THR A 125 5.43 -27.43 19.44
C THR A 125 5.27 -25.92 19.46
N PHE A 126 5.09 -25.35 20.65
CA PHE A 126 4.95 -23.91 20.82
C PHE A 126 5.29 -23.47 22.24
N THR A 127 5.61 -22.19 22.39
CA THR A 127 5.61 -21.50 23.68
C THR A 127 4.45 -20.54 23.73
N LEU A 128 3.76 -20.49 24.87
CA LEU A 128 2.69 -19.54 25.12
C LEU A 128 3.13 -18.57 26.21
N ASP A 129 3.25 -17.29 25.86
CA ASP A 129 3.43 -16.24 26.86
C ASP A 129 2.07 -15.62 27.21
N LEU A 130 1.76 -15.56 28.50
CA LEU A 130 0.52 -14.98 29.04
C LEU A 130 0.79 -13.69 29.81
N TYR A 131 2.04 -13.34 30.12
CA TYR A 131 2.41 -12.25 31.02
C TYR A 131 3.75 -11.62 30.63
N GLY A 132 3.71 -10.65 29.72
CA GLY A 132 4.86 -9.79 29.41
C GLY A 132 4.46 -8.34 29.11
N ASP A 133 3.47 -8.14 28.24
CA ASP A 133 3.22 -6.82 27.62
C ASP A 133 1.79 -6.64 27.04
N GLN A 134 0.82 -7.50 27.42
CA GLN A 134 -0.52 -7.61 26.82
C GLN A 134 -0.54 -8.22 25.40
N LEU A 135 0.58 -8.75 24.91
CA LEU A 135 0.61 -9.59 23.72
C LEU A 135 0.61 -11.06 24.14
N ILE A 136 -0.41 -11.81 23.74
CA ILE A 136 -0.34 -13.28 23.79
C ILE A 136 0.56 -13.70 22.63
N SER A 137 1.85 -13.89 22.92
CA SER A 137 2.79 -14.42 21.94
C SER A 137 2.69 -15.94 21.91
N LEU A 138 2.43 -16.46 20.71
CA LEU A 138 2.61 -17.87 20.40
C LEU A 138 3.75 -17.97 19.39
N ASP A 139 4.87 -18.52 19.86
CA ASP A 139 6.02 -18.81 19.02
C ASP A 139 5.93 -20.25 18.52
N VAL A 140 5.69 -20.40 17.22
CA VAL A 140 5.72 -21.71 16.55
C VAL A 140 7.19 -22.12 16.38
N THR A 141 7.64 -23.03 17.25
CA THR A 141 9.04 -23.48 17.32
C THR A 141 9.36 -24.63 16.36
N SER A 142 8.35 -25.32 15.84
CA SER A 142 8.56 -26.42 14.89
C SER A 142 7.48 -26.46 13.81
N ALA A 143 7.93 -26.53 12.58
CA ALA A 143 7.08 -26.69 11.40
C ALA A 143 6.36 -28.04 11.41
N VAL A 144 5.19 -28.10 10.79
CA VAL A 144 4.36 -29.31 10.75
C VAL A 144 4.66 -30.14 9.51
N ARG A 145 4.85 -31.46 9.69
CA ARG A 145 4.77 -32.40 8.56
C ARG A 145 3.31 -32.57 8.12
N PRO A 146 2.95 -32.25 6.86
CA PRO A 146 1.55 -32.01 6.50
C PRO A 146 0.81 -33.28 6.08
N VAL A 147 0.77 -34.26 6.96
CA VAL A 147 0.14 -35.55 6.69
C VAL A 147 -1.00 -35.83 7.66
N ASP A 148 -2.04 -36.53 7.19
CA ASP A 148 -3.05 -37.13 8.05
C ASP A 148 -2.52 -38.40 8.73
N PHE A 149 -3.34 -39.05 9.57
CA PHE A 149 -2.99 -40.31 10.22
C PHE A 149 -2.64 -41.45 9.25
N ALA A 150 -3.05 -41.36 7.98
CA ALA A 150 -2.76 -42.32 6.92
C ALA A 150 -1.54 -41.93 6.07
N GLY A 151 -0.82 -40.86 6.44
CA GLY A 151 0.35 -40.37 5.71
C GLY A 151 0.01 -39.55 4.45
N ARG A 152 -1.26 -39.24 4.20
CA ARG A 152 -1.71 -38.48 3.01
C ARG A 152 -1.58 -36.98 3.27
N LYS A 153 -1.17 -36.22 2.25
CA LYS A 153 -1.07 -34.76 2.34
C LYS A 153 -2.41 -34.14 2.71
N VAL A 154 -2.39 -33.18 3.65
CA VAL A 154 -3.59 -32.39 4.01
C VAL A 154 -3.68 -31.10 3.21
N ALA A 155 -4.92 -30.62 3.05
CA ALA A 155 -5.23 -29.47 2.20
C ALA A 155 -4.94 -28.10 2.85
N ALA A 156 -4.91 -28.05 4.18
CA ALA A 156 -4.57 -26.89 5.00
C ALA A 156 -4.24 -27.34 6.43
N LEU A 157 -3.37 -26.59 7.12
CA LEU A 157 -3.04 -26.82 8.53
C LEU A 157 -4.03 -26.11 9.46
N VAL A 158 -4.51 -24.93 9.07
CA VAL A 158 -5.53 -24.19 9.82
C VAL A 158 -6.70 -23.84 8.92
N THR A 159 -7.90 -24.21 9.35
CA THR A 159 -9.15 -23.89 8.63
C THR A 159 -10.16 -23.22 9.56
N ASN A 160 -10.83 -22.19 9.04
CA ASN A 160 -12.01 -21.61 9.67
C ASN A 160 -13.14 -21.56 8.64
N HIS A 161 -14.14 -22.42 8.82
CA HIS A 161 -15.40 -22.41 8.10
C HIS A 161 -16.57 -21.94 8.99
N GLY A 162 -16.35 -21.91 10.31
CA GLY A 162 -17.30 -21.41 11.29
C GLY A 162 -17.16 -19.91 11.56
N VAL A 163 -17.44 -19.51 12.80
CA VAL A 163 -17.41 -18.12 13.25
C VAL A 163 -16.48 -17.97 14.45
N ILE A 164 -15.62 -16.95 14.42
CA ILE A 164 -14.80 -16.52 15.54
C ILE A 164 -15.11 -15.05 15.82
N ILE A 165 -15.49 -14.73 17.06
CA ILE A 165 -15.83 -13.37 17.50
C ILE A 165 -14.94 -12.99 18.67
N ALA A 166 -14.16 -11.92 18.53
CA ALA A 166 -13.30 -11.34 19.56
C ALA A 166 -13.39 -9.81 19.56
N ASP A 167 -14.61 -9.26 19.57
CA ASP A 167 -14.83 -7.80 19.52
C ASP A 167 -14.04 -7.08 20.63
N GLY A 168 -13.25 -6.09 20.26
CA GLY A 168 -12.33 -5.32 21.11
C GLY A 168 -11.09 -6.09 21.58
N GLY A 169 -10.88 -7.32 21.10
CA GLY A 169 -9.72 -8.15 21.34
C GLY A 169 -9.01 -8.54 20.04
N SER A 170 -8.37 -9.72 20.00
CA SER A 170 -7.63 -10.15 18.81
C SER A 170 -7.88 -11.59 18.38
N ILE A 171 -7.73 -11.83 17.07
CA ILE A 171 -7.78 -13.15 16.45
C ILE A 171 -6.46 -13.36 15.70
N LYS A 172 -5.73 -14.43 16.03
CA LYS A 172 -4.53 -14.87 15.31
C LYS A 172 -4.74 -16.27 14.74
N LEU A 173 -4.58 -16.40 13.42
CA LEU A 173 -4.46 -17.69 12.75
C LEU A 173 -3.02 -17.81 12.26
N THR A 174 -2.31 -18.88 12.60
CA THR A 174 -0.91 -19.04 12.15
C THR A 174 -0.56 -20.48 11.81
N ALA A 175 0.32 -20.66 10.82
CA ALA A 175 0.90 -21.96 10.51
C ALA A 175 2.29 -21.80 9.90
N ARG A 176 3.20 -22.71 10.25
CA ARG A 176 4.54 -22.80 9.68
C ARG A 176 4.77 -24.20 9.13
N GLU A 177 5.26 -24.27 7.90
CA GLU A 177 5.70 -25.50 7.25
C GLU A 177 7.17 -25.38 6.81
N ALA A 178 7.90 -26.49 6.83
CA ALA A 178 9.36 -26.52 6.67
C ALA A 178 9.83 -26.89 5.26
N ASP A 179 9.00 -27.57 4.46
CA ASP A 179 9.45 -28.29 3.27
C ASP A 179 8.86 -27.74 1.94
N GLY A 180 8.00 -26.71 2.00
CA GLY A 180 7.27 -26.15 0.87
C GLY A 180 6.29 -27.12 0.19
N LEU A 181 5.94 -28.23 0.85
CA LEU A 181 5.23 -29.36 0.23
C LEU A 181 3.71 -29.19 0.19
N ILE A 182 3.15 -28.28 0.99
CA ILE A 182 1.73 -27.90 0.94
C ILE A 182 1.58 -26.64 0.10
N GLN A 183 0.63 -26.68 -0.83
CA GLN A 183 0.24 -25.47 -1.55
C GLN A 183 -0.48 -24.48 -0.64
N ARG A 184 -1.34 -24.92 0.30
CA ARG A 184 -2.20 -24.05 1.11
C ARG A 184 -2.08 -24.35 2.59
N LEU A 185 -1.64 -23.38 3.38
CA LEU A 185 -1.46 -23.46 4.83
C LEU A 185 -2.73 -23.10 5.60
N LEU A 186 -3.35 -21.97 5.22
CA LEU A 186 -4.49 -21.39 5.91
C LEU A 186 -5.66 -21.21 4.94
N ASN A 187 -6.87 -21.62 5.37
CA ASN A 187 -8.09 -21.46 4.59
C ASN A 187 -9.21 -20.88 5.45
N VAL A 188 -9.57 -19.62 5.18
CA VAL A 188 -10.59 -18.87 5.91
C VAL A 188 -11.81 -18.68 5.01
N GLY A 189 -12.73 -19.63 5.08
CA GLY A 189 -14.03 -19.56 4.37
C GLY A 189 -15.17 -19.01 5.23
N GLY A 190 -15.02 -19.02 6.56
CA GLY A 190 -16.00 -18.54 7.53
C GLY A 190 -15.83 -17.07 7.90
N THR A 191 -16.24 -16.70 9.12
CA THR A 191 -16.13 -15.32 9.61
C THR A 191 -15.12 -15.22 10.75
N LEU A 192 -14.21 -14.25 10.66
CA LEU A 192 -13.39 -13.74 11.76
C LEU A 192 -13.85 -12.31 12.06
N ARG A 193 -14.33 -12.04 13.27
CA ARG A 193 -14.80 -10.71 13.69
C ARG A 193 -14.10 -10.25 14.95
N ALA A 194 -13.37 -9.16 14.86
CA ALA A 194 -12.80 -8.41 15.98
C ALA A 194 -13.17 -6.93 15.80
N ASP A 195 -14.48 -6.61 15.84
CA ASP A 195 -14.91 -5.20 15.74
C ASP A 195 -14.41 -4.40 16.95
N SER A 196 -14.04 -3.14 16.77
CA SER A 196 -13.57 -2.27 17.84
C SER A 196 -14.67 -2.03 18.90
N VAL A 197 -14.29 -1.95 20.18
CA VAL A 197 -15.21 -1.69 21.30
C VAL A 197 -14.67 -0.54 22.15
N GLY A 198 -15.34 0.61 22.10
CA GLY A 198 -14.85 1.82 22.77
C GLY A 198 -13.49 2.23 22.21
N GLN A 199 -12.48 2.30 23.07
CA GLN A 199 -11.09 2.61 22.69
C GLN A 199 -10.26 1.35 22.34
N SER A 200 -10.79 0.16 22.59
CA SER A 200 -10.11 -1.10 22.27
C SER A 200 -10.31 -1.42 20.79
N LYS A 201 -9.28 -1.14 19.99
CA LYS A 201 -9.25 -1.52 18.57
C LYS A 201 -9.12 -3.03 18.46
N GLY A 202 -9.99 -3.64 17.65
CA GLY A 202 -9.87 -5.07 17.39
C GLY A 202 -8.83 -5.38 16.32
N GLN A 203 -8.26 -6.58 16.38
CA GLN A 203 -7.18 -7.00 15.49
C GLN A 203 -7.41 -8.41 14.95
N ILE A 204 -7.17 -8.60 13.65
CA ILE A 204 -7.11 -9.90 12.99
C ILE A 204 -5.76 -10.05 12.32
N THR A 205 -5.04 -11.13 12.61
CA THR A 205 -3.74 -11.42 12.01
C THR A 205 -3.72 -12.87 11.51
N ILE A 206 -3.32 -13.07 10.25
CA ILE A 206 -3.26 -14.38 9.59
C ILE A 206 -1.85 -14.55 9.03
N ASP A 207 -1.04 -15.40 9.65
CA ASP A 207 0.39 -15.52 9.37
C ASP A 207 0.74 -16.92 8.84
N GLY A 208 1.26 -17.00 7.62
CA GLY A 208 1.63 -18.26 6.95
C GLY A 208 3.09 -18.29 6.48
N VAL A 209 3.89 -19.19 7.01
CA VAL A 209 5.28 -19.39 6.55
C VAL A 209 5.41 -20.73 5.84
N GLY A 210 5.87 -20.72 4.59
CA GLY A 210 6.15 -21.91 3.78
C GLY A 210 5.05 -22.33 2.78
N GLY A 211 3.96 -21.57 2.63
CA GLY A 211 2.83 -21.94 1.77
C GLY A 211 1.75 -20.86 1.66
N ASP A 212 0.63 -21.17 0.99
CA ASP A 212 -0.37 -20.16 0.60
C ASP A 212 -1.45 -19.91 1.65
N ILE A 213 -2.01 -18.70 1.63
CA ILE A 213 -3.20 -18.29 2.38
C ILE A 213 -4.36 -18.09 1.42
N GLN A 214 -5.53 -18.64 1.76
CA GLN A 214 -6.78 -18.40 1.04
C GLN A 214 -7.84 -17.78 1.95
N ILE A 215 -8.35 -16.62 1.53
CA ILE A 215 -9.46 -15.91 2.18
C ILE A 215 -10.66 -15.94 1.25
N ALA A 216 -11.71 -16.65 1.65
CA ALA A 216 -12.98 -16.69 0.91
C ALA A 216 -14.16 -16.13 1.71
N GLY A 217 -14.00 -15.98 3.03
CA GLY A 217 -15.03 -15.51 3.95
C GLY A 217 -14.85 -14.06 4.40
N ASN A 218 -15.33 -13.76 5.61
CA ASN A 218 -15.39 -12.39 6.14
C ASN A 218 -14.28 -12.16 7.18
N LEU A 219 -13.53 -11.07 7.03
CA LEU A 219 -12.61 -10.53 8.02
C LEU A 219 -13.12 -9.15 8.44
N LEU A 220 -13.57 -9.00 9.68
CA LEU A 220 -14.28 -7.81 10.15
C LEU A 220 -13.58 -7.22 11.38
N ALA A 221 -13.03 -6.02 11.26
CA ALA A 221 -12.42 -5.26 12.35
C ALA A 221 -12.97 -3.83 12.35
N ARG A 222 -14.29 -3.67 12.46
CA ARG A 222 -14.98 -2.39 12.23
C ARG A 222 -15.12 -1.56 13.50
N GLY A 223 -15.05 -0.24 13.38
CA GLY A 223 -15.41 0.71 14.44
C GLY A 223 -16.81 1.29 14.22
N THR A 224 -17.87 0.60 14.63
CA THR A 224 -19.24 1.04 14.31
C THR A 224 -19.83 2.07 15.27
N ALA A 225 -19.30 2.19 16.48
CA ALA A 225 -19.79 3.15 17.47
C ALA A 225 -19.30 4.58 17.15
N PRO A 226 -20.09 5.64 17.44
CA PRO A 226 -19.62 7.01 17.34
C PRO A 226 -18.29 7.21 18.07
N GLY A 227 -17.33 7.88 17.43
CA GLY A 227 -16.00 8.09 18.00
C GLY A 227 -15.03 6.90 17.88
N SER A 228 -15.45 5.76 17.34
CA SER A 228 -14.57 4.60 17.14
C SER A 228 -14.02 4.52 15.72
N SER A 229 -12.72 4.25 15.60
CA SER A 229 -12.07 3.96 14.32
C SER A 229 -12.08 2.45 14.03
N GLY A 230 -11.84 2.12 12.76
CA GLY A 230 -11.53 0.76 12.35
C GLY A 230 -10.33 0.17 13.11
N GLY A 231 -10.35 -1.16 13.25
CA GLY A 231 -9.25 -1.96 13.77
C GLY A 231 -8.22 -2.29 12.68
N THR A 232 -7.47 -3.37 12.87
CA THR A 232 -6.42 -3.78 11.93
C THR A 232 -6.61 -5.21 11.45
N ILE A 233 -6.39 -5.45 10.15
CA ILE A 233 -6.41 -6.76 9.53
C ILE A 233 -5.09 -6.98 8.79
N GLY A 234 -4.29 -7.96 9.21
CA GLY A 234 -3.04 -8.35 8.56
C GLY A 234 -3.12 -9.76 8.00
N ILE A 235 -2.71 -9.93 6.74
CA ILE A 235 -2.59 -11.22 6.08
C ILE A 235 -1.15 -11.33 5.55
N ASP A 236 -0.31 -12.02 6.29
CA ASP A 236 1.11 -12.12 6.04
C ASP A 236 1.47 -13.54 5.59
N ALA A 237 2.17 -13.65 4.46
CA ALA A 237 2.63 -14.92 3.96
C ALA A 237 4.02 -14.82 3.34
N THR A 238 4.79 -15.90 3.38
CA THR A 238 5.95 -16.06 2.48
C THR A 238 5.56 -16.71 1.14
N GLY A 239 4.42 -17.42 1.10
CA GLY A 239 3.83 -18.00 -0.11
C GLY A 239 2.87 -17.04 -0.81
N ASN A 240 1.86 -17.56 -1.50
CA ASN A 240 0.84 -16.73 -2.16
C ASN A 240 -0.30 -16.36 -1.21
N VAL A 241 -0.91 -15.19 -1.40
CA VAL A 241 -2.17 -14.80 -0.76
C VAL A 241 -3.25 -14.66 -1.83
N SER A 242 -4.37 -15.38 -1.64
CA SER A 242 -5.52 -15.33 -2.53
C SER A 242 -6.78 -14.87 -1.78
N VAL A 243 -7.42 -13.81 -2.28
CA VAL A 243 -8.68 -13.28 -1.76
C VAL A 243 -9.76 -13.54 -2.80
N ALA A 244 -10.69 -14.43 -2.49
CA ALA A 244 -11.71 -14.91 -3.42
C ALA A 244 -12.84 -13.89 -3.62
N LYS A 245 -13.60 -14.04 -4.70
CA LYS A 245 -14.71 -13.13 -5.08
C LYS A 245 -15.77 -12.91 -3.99
N SER A 246 -15.97 -13.88 -3.11
CA SER A 246 -16.94 -13.81 -2.01
C SER A 246 -16.39 -13.08 -0.78
N ALA A 247 -15.08 -12.85 -0.71
CA ALA A 247 -14.44 -12.34 0.48
C ALA A 247 -14.86 -10.89 0.77
N ARG A 248 -15.00 -10.59 2.05
CA ARG A 248 -15.30 -9.25 2.57
C ARG A 248 -14.31 -8.94 3.68
N ILE A 249 -13.40 -8.01 3.44
CA ILE A 249 -12.41 -7.55 4.40
C ILE A 249 -12.78 -6.13 4.78
N ASN A 250 -13.10 -5.87 6.04
CA ASN A 250 -13.65 -4.58 6.44
C ASN A 250 -13.06 -4.10 7.76
N ALA A 251 -12.25 -3.05 7.68
CA ALA A 251 -11.69 -2.30 8.78
C ALA A 251 -12.22 -0.85 8.78
N SER A 252 -13.47 -0.61 8.36
CA SER A 252 -14.06 0.74 8.34
C SER A 252 -14.45 1.21 9.74
N GLY A 253 -14.54 2.52 9.97
CA GLY A 253 -14.97 3.06 11.26
C GLY A 253 -15.65 4.44 11.22
N ALA A 254 -16.51 4.72 12.20
CA ALA A 254 -17.32 5.93 12.28
C ALA A 254 -16.49 7.20 12.50
N ALA A 255 -15.36 7.10 13.20
CA ALA A 255 -14.42 8.20 13.42
C ALA A 255 -13.15 8.11 12.56
N GLY A 256 -13.10 7.16 11.64
CA GLY A 256 -11.96 6.95 10.74
C GLY A 256 -11.76 5.48 10.37
N GLY A 257 -11.18 5.27 9.20
CA GLY A 257 -10.78 3.96 8.72
C GLY A 257 -9.68 3.32 9.55
N GLY A 258 -9.58 1.99 9.43
CA GLY A 258 -8.54 1.16 10.03
C GLY A 258 -7.44 0.81 9.03
N VAL A 259 -6.74 -0.31 9.28
CA VAL A 259 -5.63 -0.77 8.44
C VAL A 259 -5.94 -2.16 7.89
N VAL A 260 -5.71 -2.36 6.59
CA VAL A 260 -5.69 -3.68 5.95
C VAL A 260 -4.34 -3.88 5.25
N ALA A 261 -3.59 -4.89 5.66
CA ALA A 261 -2.33 -5.28 5.03
C ALA A 261 -2.47 -6.69 4.43
N VAL A 262 -2.17 -6.84 3.14
CA VAL A 262 -2.26 -8.12 2.42
C VAL A 262 -0.94 -8.40 1.73
N GLY A 263 -0.35 -9.55 2.06
CA GLY A 263 0.97 -9.96 1.60
C GLY A 263 2.13 -9.27 2.33
N THR A 264 1.84 -8.56 3.42
CA THR A 264 2.86 -7.93 4.28
C THR A 264 2.31 -7.68 5.69
N SER A 265 3.17 -7.18 6.59
CA SER A 265 2.82 -6.88 7.97
C SER A 265 1.98 -5.60 8.10
N ILE A 266 1.23 -5.50 9.19
CA ILE A 266 0.49 -4.27 9.53
C ILE A 266 1.46 -3.09 9.74
N GLN A 267 2.64 -3.37 10.32
CA GLN A 267 3.69 -2.38 10.55
C GLN A 267 4.18 -1.79 9.23
N ARG A 268 4.43 -2.62 8.20
CA ARG A 268 4.80 -2.16 6.86
C ARG A 268 3.71 -1.34 6.18
N ALA A 269 2.45 -1.69 6.37
CA ALA A 269 1.34 -0.90 5.84
C ALA A 269 1.26 0.50 6.45
N VAL A 270 1.59 0.63 7.75
CA VAL A 270 1.55 1.93 8.47
C VAL A 270 2.81 2.77 8.26
N GLN A 271 3.99 2.15 8.27
CA GLN A 271 5.28 2.85 8.17
C GLN A 271 5.73 3.11 6.72
N GLY A 272 5.10 2.47 5.74
CA GLY A 272 5.53 2.55 4.34
C GLY A 272 6.86 1.84 4.10
N ALA A 273 7.52 2.15 2.98
CA ALA A 273 8.73 1.47 2.51
C ALA A 273 9.97 1.60 3.42
N VAL A 274 9.89 2.39 4.50
CA VAL A 274 10.96 2.50 5.52
C VAL A 274 11.17 1.17 6.26
N ASP A 275 10.11 0.35 6.40
CA ASP A 275 10.25 -1.01 6.92
C ASP A 275 10.71 -1.98 5.81
N THR A 276 12.02 -2.26 5.79
CA THR A 276 12.63 -3.23 4.88
C THR A 276 12.68 -4.64 5.45
N THR A 277 12.19 -4.86 6.67
CA THR A 277 12.27 -6.14 7.38
C THR A 277 10.99 -6.96 7.29
N ALA A 278 9.89 -6.32 6.91
CA ALA A 278 8.62 -7.01 6.76
C ALA A 278 8.67 -8.11 5.70
N PRO A 279 8.14 -9.31 6.01
CA PRO A 279 7.96 -10.35 5.01
C PRO A 279 7.03 -9.89 3.88
N ARG A 280 7.19 -10.55 2.73
CA ARG A 280 6.42 -10.29 1.52
C ARG A 280 5.92 -11.60 0.95
N ALA A 281 4.64 -11.63 0.60
CA ALA A 281 4.06 -12.74 -0.14
C ALA A 281 4.72 -12.87 -1.51
N ALA A 282 4.92 -14.10 -1.98
CA ALA A 282 5.40 -14.32 -3.34
C ALA A 282 4.45 -13.66 -4.36
N LYS A 283 3.14 -13.88 -4.19
CA LYS A 283 2.10 -13.27 -5.02
C LYS A 283 0.89 -12.89 -4.17
N VAL A 284 0.22 -11.80 -4.55
CA VAL A 284 -1.08 -11.39 -3.99
C VAL A 284 -2.09 -11.38 -5.12
N SER A 285 -3.25 -12.01 -4.94
CA SER A 285 -4.34 -12.02 -5.92
C SER A 285 -5.67 -11.69 -5.26
N ILE A 286 -6.23 -10.55 -5.64
CA ILE A 286 -7.55 -10.08 -5.20
C ILE A 286 -8.53 -10.30 -6.35
N ALA A 287 -9.46 -11.22 -6.17
CA ALA A 287 -10.45 -11.57 -7.18
C ALA A 287 -11.44 -10.44 -7.47
N GLN A 288 -11.92 -10.39 -8.72
CA GLN A 288 -13.10 -9.59 -9.07
C GLN A 288 -14.31 -9.98 -8.21
N GLY A 289 -14.95 -8.97 -7.61
CA GLY A 289 -16.07 -9.12 -6.68
C GLY A 289 -15.68 -9.19 -5.20
N ALA A 290 -14.39 -9.37 -4.88
CA ALA A 290 -13.89 -9.19 -3.52
C ALA A 290 -14.00 -7.72 -3.11
N MET A 291 -14.26 -7.44 -1.83
CA MET A 291 -14.31 -6.08 -1.30
C MET A 291 -13.38 -5.93 -0.10
N ILE A 292 -12.58 -4.86 -0.11
CA ILE A 292 -11.69 -4.47 0.97
C ILE A 292 -11.97 -3.00 1.33
N ASN A 293 -12.43 -2.76 2.55
CA ASN A 293 -12.85 -1.44 3.01
C ASN A 293 -12.06 -1.02 4.25
N ALA A 294 -11.55 0.21 4.23
CA ALA A 294 -10.98 0.92 5.35
C ALA A 294 -11.57 2.35 5.38
N ASP A 295 -12.88 2.46 5.18
CA ASP A 295 -13.55 3.76 5.06
C ASP A 295 -13.78 4.43 6.41
N ALA A 296 -13.79 5.76 6.42
CA ALA A 296 -14.53 6.50 7.43
C ALA A 296 -16.03 6.46 7.08
N THR A 297 -16.88 6.08 8.04
CA THR A 297 -18.34 6.00 7.82
C THR A 297 -19.12 7.12 8.49
N GLY A 298 -18.43 8.00 9.23
CA GLY A 298 -18.99 9.17 9.92
C GLY A 298 -18.14 10.42 9.66
N SER A 299 -17.50 10.97 10.69
CA SER A 299 -16.56 12.09 10.53
C SER A 299 -15.16 11.60 10.86
N GLY A 300 -14.28 11.50 9.87
CA GLY A 300 -12.93 11.01 10.05
C GLY A 300 -12.21 10.72 8.74
N ASN A 301 -10.92 10.45 8.85
CA ASN A 301 -10.10 10.15 7.69
C ASN A 301 -10.30 8.70 7.23
N GLY A 302 -10.18 8.48 5.92
CA GLY A 302 -10.02 7.14 5.37
C GLY A 302 -8.78 6.45 5.93
N GLY A 303 -8.82 5.13 5.93
CA GLY A 303 -7.77 4.27 6.48
C GLY A 303 -6.68 3.91 5.47
N THR A 304 -6.02 2.79 5.69
CA THR A 304 -4.93 2.31 4.84
C THR A 304 -5.22 0.92 4.32
N ILE A 305 -5.03 0.70 3.03
CA ILE A 305 -5.04 -0.61 2.39
C ILE A 305 -3.72 -0.80 1.65
N THR A 306 -2.97 -1.85 1.99
CA THR A 306 -1.70 -2.19 1.32
C THR A 306 -1.77 -3.60 0.76
N LEU A 307 -1.51 -3.74 -0.54
CA LEU A 307 -1.28 -5.00 -1.23
C LEU A 307 0.19 -5.05 -1.66
N LEU A 308 0.97 -5.99 -1.12
CA LEU A 308 2.40 -6.08 -1.40
C LEU A 308 2.83 -7.51 -1.72
N SER A 309 3.67 -7.66 -2.74
CA SER A 309 4.27 -8.95 -3.10
C SER A 309 5.70 -8.83 -3.61
N ALA A 310 6.42 -9.95 -3.63
CA ALA A 310 7.77 -10.04 -4.18
C ALA A 310 7.79 -10.32 -5.69
N GLN A 311 6.71 -10.81 -6.29
CA GLN A 311 6.71 -11.20 -7.71
C GLN A 311 5.54 -10.62 -8.51
N ARG A 312 4.32 -10.74 -7.97
CA ARG A 312 3.12 -10.28 -8.68
C ARG A 312 1.96 -9.92 -7.75
N THR A 313 1.37 -8.75 -7.96
CA THR A 313 0.13 -8.33 -7.31
C THR A 313 -0.97 -8.15 -8.37
N ASP A 314 -1.98 -9.02 -8.35
CA ASP A 314 -3.18 -8.90 -9.20
C ASP A 314 -4.32 -8.29 -8.37
N GLN A 315 -4.66 -7.04 -8.65
CA GLN A 315 -5.79 -6.34 -8.06
C GLN A 315 -6.98 -6.42 -9.02
N GLY A 316 -8.05 -7.11 -8.61
CA GLY A 316 -9.33 -7.15 -9.35
C GLY A 316 -10.54 -6.79 -8.50
N GLY A 317 -10.35 -6.59 -7.20
CA GLY A 317 -11.43 -6.30 -6.25
C GLY A 317 -11.84 -4.83 -6.21
N ALA A 318 -12.77 -4.51 -5.31
CA ALA A 318 -13.09 -3.13 -4.94
C ALA A 318 -12.36 -2.76 -3.65
N LEU A 319 -11.47 -1.77 -3.71
CA LEU A 319 -10.74 -1.21 -2.59
C LEU A 319 -11.30 0.19 -2.28
N SER A 320 -11.58 0.47 -1.00
CA SER A 320 -12.11 1.75 -0.58
C SER A 320 -11.50 2.18 0.75
N ALA A 321 -10.90 3.37 0.78
CA ALA A 321 -10.37 4.04 1.95
C ALA A 321 -10.82 5.51 1.95
N GLN A 322 -12.13 5.74 1.84
CA GLN A 322 -12.72 7.06 1.71
C GLN A 322 -12.75 7.82 3.04
N GLY A 323 -12.58 9.13 2.97
CA GLY A 323 -12.83 10.05 4.07
C GLY A 323 -14.32 10.41 4.16
N ALA A 324 -14.76 10.86 5.34
CA ALA A 324 -16.14 11.27 5.55
C ALA A 324 -16.25 12.47 6.50
N GLY A 325 -17.32 13.27 6.35
CA GLY A 325 -17.40 14.59 6.96
C GLY A 325 -16.29 15.49 6.43
N SER A 326 -15.60 16.21 7.32
CA SER A 326 -14.42 17.01 6.99
C SER A 326 -13.10 16.22 6.97
N GLY A 327 -13.17 14.88 7.05
CA GLY A 327 -11.99 14.03 7.04
C GLY A 327 -11.43 13.80 5.65
N ASN A 328 -10.12 13.58 5.56
CA ASN A 328 -9.41 13.33 4.31
C ASN A 328 -9.57 11.87 3.86
N GLY A 329 -9.35 11.63 2.58
CA GLY A 329 -9.19 10.28 2.06
C GLY A 329 -7.98 9.57 2.65
N GLY A 330 -8.01 8.25 2.60
CA GLY A 330 -6.96 7.37 3.09
C GLY A 330 -5.89 7.06 2.04
N MET A 331 -5.21 5.93 2.22
CA MET A 331 -4.15 5.47 1.31
C MET A 331 -4.47 4.06 0.79
N ILE A 332 -4.28 3.85 -0.51
CA ILE A 332 -4.30 2.54 -1.14
C ILE A 332 -2.96 2.31 -1.85
N GLU A 333 -2.19 1.31 -1.41
CA GLU A 333 -0.93 0.89 -2.02
C GLU A 333 -1.14 -0.45 -2.75
N THR A 334 -0.81 -0.51 -4.04
CA THR A 334 -0.71 -1.76 -4.82
C THR A 334 0.70 -1.88 -5.39
N SER A 335 1.50 -2.74 -4.77
CA SER A 335 2.96 -2.79 -5.00
C SER A 335 3.45 -4.21 -5.29
N SER A 336 4.53 -4.32 -6.04
CA SER A 336 5.27 -5.56 -6.23
C SER A 336 6.73 -5.28 -6.57
N ASP A 337 7.67 -6.07 -6.04
CA ASP A 337 9.06 -6.06 -6.55
C ASP A 337 9.16 -6.55 -8.01
N GLY A 338 8.06 -7.13 -8.53
CA GLY A 338 7.92 -7.49 -9.94
C GLY A 338 6.79 -6.70 -10.60
N VAL A 339 5.65 -7.36 -10.78
CA VAL A 339 4.57 -6.89 -11.67
C VAL A 339 3.29 -6.61 -10.89
N ILE A 340 2.58 -5.55 -11.27
CA ILE A 340 1.20 -5.33 -10.85
C ILE A 340 0.25 -5.47 -12.05
N SER A 341 -0.97 -5.92 -11.78
CA SER A 341 -2.07 -5.92 -12.74
C SER A 341 -3.31 -5.34 -12.08
N LEU A 342 -3.93 -4.36 -12.73
CA LEU A 342 -5.12 -3.67 -12.22
C LEU A 342 -6.32 -3.97 -13.11
N SER A 343 -7.40 -4.41 -12.49
CA SER A 343 -8.69 -4.71 -13.16
C SER A 343 -9.90 -4.40 -12.27
N GLY A 344 -9.66 -3.99 -11.02
CA GLY A 344 -10.67 -3.62 -10.05
C GLY A 344 -10.85 -2.10 -9.96
N THR A 345 -11.24 -1.64 -8.77
CA THR A 345 -11.46 -0.21 -8.49
C THR A 345 -10.80 0.20 -7.18
N GLU A 346 -10.24 1.40 -7.15
CA GLU A 346 -9.67 2.04 -5.96
C GLU A 346 -10.36 3.38 -5.71
N SER A 347 -10.79 3.62 -4.47
CA SER A 347 -11.35 4.92 -4.07
C SER A 347 -10.73 5.40 -2.76
N VAL A 348 -10.15 6.60 -2.82
CA VAL A 348 -9.64 7.37 -1.67
C VAL A 348 -10.34 8.72 -1.59
N PHE A 349 -11.55 8.80 -2.12
CA PHE A 349 -12.31 10.04 -2.19
C PHE A 349 -12.63 10.62 -0.80
N ALA A 350 -12.70 11.95 -0.73
CA ALA A 350 -13.28 12.68 0.39
C ALA A 350 -14.08 13.86 -0.14
N ASP A 351 -15.31 14.01 0.34
CA ASP A 351 -16.27 15.00 -0.17
C ASP A 351 -15.94 16.44 0.28
N HIS A 352 -15.61 16.62 1.56
CA HIS A 352 -15.25 17.92 2.14
C HIS A 352 -13.80 17.99 2.65
N GLY A 353 -13.07 16.88 2.60
CA GLY A 353 -11.64 16.81 2.91
C GLY A 353 -10.79 16.75 1.64
N GLN A 354 -9.48 16.63 1.81
CA GLN A 354 -8.60 16.30 0.69
C GLN A 354 -8.77 14.82 0.34
N SER A 355 -8.99 14.50 -0.94
CA SER A 355 -8.93 13.11 -1.40
C SER A 355 -7.53 12.56 -1.16
N GLY A 356 -7.46 11.26 -0.85
CA GLY A 356 -6.26 10.59 -0.38
C GLY A 356 -5.31 10.16 -1.50
N GLU A 357 -4.50 9.14 -1.24
CA GLU A 357 -3.43 8.70 -2.14
C GLU A 357 -3.62 7.27 -2.66
N ILE A 358 -3.35 7.08 -3.96
CA ILE A 358 -3.21 5.78 -4.59
C ILE A 358 -1.77 5.62 -5.07
N LEU A 359 -1.04 4.69 -4.47
CA LEU A 359 0.33 4.34 -4.82
C LEU A 359 0.36 3.05 -5.64
N LEU A 360 0.96 3.11 -6.82
CA LEU A 360 1.21 1.98 -7.71
C LEU A 360 2.73 1.83 -7.87
N ASP A 361 3.31 0.76 -7.32
CA ASP A 361 4.77 0.59 -7.23
C ASP A 361 5.25 -0.79 -7.74
N PRO A 362 5.29 -1.01 -9.07
CA PRO A 362 5.97 -2.16 -9.69
C PRO A 362 7.46 -1.93 -9.97
N ALA A 363 8.15 -2.96 -10.46
CA ALA A 363 9.53 -2.82 -10.96
C ALA A 363 9.64 -1.87 -12.18
N THR A 364 8.75 -2.02 -13.15
CA THR A 364 8.66 -1.20 -14.36
C THR A 364 7.19 -0.94 -14.67
N LEU A 365 6.85 0.28 -15.07
CA LEU A 365 5.48 0.69 -15.34
C LEU A 365 5.36 1.26 -16.76
N VAL A 366 4.42 0.71 -17.53
CA VAL A 366 4.10 1.17 -18.88
C VAL A 366 2.61 1.50 -18.94
N VAL A 367 2.28 2.73 -19.29
CA VAL A 367 0.90 3.14 -19.57
C VAL A 367 0.60 2.89 -21.04
N THR A 368 -0.24 1.91 -21.34
CA THR A 368 -0.51 1.48 -22.72
C THR A 368 -1.96 1.03 -22.92
N ALA A 369 -2.55 1.38 -24.07
CA ALA A 369 -3.93 1.05 -24.43
C ALA A 369 -4.17 -0.47 -24.64
N GLY A 370 -3.11 -1.27 -24.74
CA GLY A 370 -3.19 -2.72 -24.89
C GLY A 370 -2.52 -3.44 -23.72
N ASN A 371 -3.30 -4.01 -22.82
CA ASN A 371 -2.78 -5.08 -21.98
C ASN A 371 -2.96 -6.40 -22.74
N PRO A 372 -1.90 -7.16 -23.08
CA PRO A 372 -2.05 -8.53 -23.59
C PRO A 372 -2.76 -9.47 -22.60
N GLN A 373 -3.03 -9.03 -21.36
CA GLN A 373 -3.72 -9.77 -20.29
C GLN A 373 -4.99 -9.10 -19.74
N ALA A 374 -5.37 -7.89 -20.17
CA ALA A 374 -6.71 -7.37 -19.86
C ALA A 374 -7.63 -7.77 -21.00
N ASN A 375 -8.09 -9.02 -20.97
CA ASN A 375 -9.28 -9.36 -21.72
C ASN A 375 -10.48 -8.82 -20.93
N PRO A 376 -11.22 -7.81 -21.42
CA PRO A 376 -12.44 -7.37 -20.78
C PRO A 376 -13.51 -8.45 -20.97
N ILE A 377 -14.10 -8.91 -19.87
CA ILE A 377 -15.37 -9.66 -19.80
C ILE A 377 -15.33 -11.07 -20.44
N GLY A 378 -15.10 -12.07 -19.59
CA GLY A 378 -15.42 -13.46 -19.90
C GLY A 378 -14.94 -14.37 -18.79
N ASN A 379 -15.89 -14.93 -18.03
CA ASN A 379 -15.71 -15.98 -17.02
C ASN A 379 -14.50 -16.91 -17.31
N THR A 380 -13.36 -16.63 -16.66
CA THR A 380 -12.26 -17.58 -16.56
C THR A 380 -12.13 -18.03 -15.10
N THR A 381 -12.36 -19.32 -14.94
CA THR A 381 -12.11 -20.10 -13.74
C THR A 381 -10.71 -19.83 -13.18
N PHE A 382 -10.61 -19.64 -11.86
CA PHE A 382 -9.34 -19.58 -11.14
C PHE A 382 -8.46 -20.80 -11.47
N GLY A 383 -7.28 -20.55 -12.05
CA GLY A 383 -6.24 -21.55 -12.26
C GLY A 383 -5.64 -21.53 -13.67
N SER A 384 -4.57 -20.75 -13.85
CA SER A 384 -3.34 -21.16 -14.53
C SER A 384 -2.29 -20.05 -14.44
N PHE A 385 -1.30 -20.23 -13.57
CA PHE A 385 -0.13 -19.36 -13.44
C PHE A 385 0.92 -19.68 -14.52
N ASN A 386 0.59 -19.49 -15.80
CA ASN A 386 1.55 -19.72 -16.88
C ASN A 386 1.58 -18.53 -17.86
N GLY A 387 2.36 -17.53 -17.48
CA GLY A 387 3.01 -16.60 -18.39
C GLY A 387 4.44 -16.36 -17.89
N PRO A 388 5.44 -16.16 -18.77
CA PRO A 388 6.75 -15.67 -18.32
C PRO A 388 6.57 -14.36 -17.53
N PRO A 389 7.46 -14.03 -16.56
CA PRO A 389 7.43 -12.73 -15.92
C PRO A 389 7.65 -11.68 -17.01
N ASN A 390 6.59 -11.06 -17.48
CA ASN A 390 6.69 -9.81 -18.19
C ASN A 390 7.36 -8.85 -17.21
N SER A 391 8.58 -8.38 -17.49
CA SER A 391 9.34 -7.48 -16.59
C SER A 391 8.69 -6.11 -16.38
N SER A 392 7.49 -5.90 -16.92
CA SER A 392 6.78 -4.62 -16.97
C SER A 392 5.31 -4.78 -16.65
N SER A 393 4.82 -3.88 -15.81
CA SER A 393 3.40 -3.73 -15.49
C SER A 393 2.76 -2.83 -16.53
N ASN A 394 1.68 -3.30 -17.15
CA ASN A 394 0.95 -2.54 -18.16
C ASN A 394 -0.35 -2.03 -17.56
N ILE A 395 -0.55 -0.71 -17.58
CA ILE A 395 -1.74 -0.05 -17.05
C ILE A 395 -2.47 0.66 -18.20
N ALA A 396 -3.76 0.39 -18.33
CA ALA A 396 -4.59 1.08 -19.31
C ALA A 396 -4.83 2.53 -18.88
N PRO A 397 -4.75 3.53 -19.80
CA PRO A 397 -5.02 4.92 -19.45
C PRO A 397 -6.41 5.17 -18.83
N SER A 398 -7.40 4.33 -19.17
CA SER A 398 -8.75 4.41 -18.59
C SER A 398 -8.80 4.11 -17.10
N VAL A 399 -7.84 3.31 -16.58
CA VAL A 399 -7.71 3.09 -15.13
C VAL A 399 -7.30 4.41 -14.48
N LEU A 400 -6.22 5.03 -14.98
CA LEU A 400 -5.69 6.29 -14.45
C LEU A 400 -6.67 7.46 -14.59
N GLY A 401 -7.43 7.52 -15.69
CA GLY A 401 -8.45 8.55 -15.90
C GLY A 401 -9.67 8.44 -14.97
N GLY A 402 -9.88 7.28 -14.36
CA GLY A 402 -10.97 7.05 -13.39
C GLY A 402 -10.58 7.27 -11.93
N LEU A 403 -9.29 7.49 -11.63
CA LEU A 403 -8.81 7.69 -10.26
C LEU A 403 -9.07 9.13 -9.79
N SER A 404 -9.31 9.28 -8.47
CA SER A 404 -9.45 10.56 -7.77
C SER A 404 -8.42 10.67 -6.65
N GLY A 405 -8.04 11.88 -6.26
CA GLY A 405 -7.02 12.11 -5.23
C GLY A 405 -5.62 12.26 -5.82
N ASN A 406 -4.60 11.98 -5.01
CA ASN A 406 -3.21 11.95 -5.44
C ASN A 406 -2.88 10.57 -6.01
N VAL A 407 -2.41 10.51 -7.25
CA VAL A 407 -2.00 9.26 -7.91
C VAL A 407 -0.49 9.24 -8.02
N VAL A 408 0.16 8.31 -7.33
CA VAL A 408 1.60 8.14 -7.36
C VAL A 408 1.92 6.88 -8.16
N LEU A 409 2.50 7.07 -9.34
CA LEU A 409 3.07 6.01 -10.15
C LEU A 409 4.54 5.93 -9.84
N LYS A 410 4.95 4.88 -9.13
CA LYS A 410 6.33 4.63 -8.75
C LYS A 410 6.88 3.44 -9.52
N ALA A 411 8.15 3.47 -9.90
CA ALA A 411 8.82 2.33 -10.49
C ALA A 411 10.30 2.23 -10.10
N ALA A 412 10.76 1.00 -9.87
CA ALA A 412 12.16 0.74 -9.55
C ALA A 412 13.11 0.93 -10.75
N ASN A 413 12.61 0.87 -11.99
CA ASN A 413 13.43 0.93 -13.20
C ASN A 413 13.03 2.07 -14.14
N VAL A 414 11.82 2.00 -14.71
CA VAL A 414 11.36 2.92 -15.77
C VAL A 414 9.86 3.14 -15.65
N ILE A 415 9.44 4.37 -15.96
CA ILE A 415 8.05 4.69 -16.31
C ILE A 415 7.98 5.13 -17.77
N ASP A 416 7.11 4.49 -18.57
CA ASP A 416 6.85 4.86 -19.96
C ASP A 416 5.35 5.13 -20.19
N VAL A 417 5.02 6.36 -20.58
CA VAL A 417 3.65 6.75 -20.93
C VAL A 417 3.46 6.61 -22.43
N ALA A 418 3.27 5.37 -22.89
CA ALA A 418 3.12 5.02 -24.31
C ALA A 418 1.70 5.27 -24.87
N SER A 419 0.72 5.60 -24.03
CA SER A 419 -0.65 5.92 -24.45
C SER A 419 -1.22 7.09 -23.66
N ALA A 420 -2.08 7.87 -24.33
CA ALA A 420 -2.53 9.14 -23.80
C ALA A 420 -3.32 8.98 -22.49
N VAL A 421 -2.95 9.77 -21.48
CA VAL A 421 -3.62 9.84 -20.17
C VAL A 421 -4.45 11.11 -20.11
N SER A 422 -5.72 10.97 -19.71
CA SER A 422 -6.62 12.09 -19.48
C SER A 422 -7.31 11.91 -18.14
N ASN A 423 -7.03 12.79 -17.18
CA ASN A 423 -7.73 12.86 -15.90
C ASN A 423 -8.14 14.30 -15.61
N THR A 424 -9.42 14.62 -15.86
CA THR A 424 -9.96 15.96 -15.67
C THR A 424 -10.64 16.14 -14.31
N LEU A 425 -10.52 15.17 -13.41
CA LEU A 425 -11.14 15.19 -12.07
C LEU A 425 -10.34 16.03 -11.05
N GLY A 426 -9.30 16.74 -11.49
CA GLY A 426 -8.44 17.55 -10.62
C GLY A 426 -7.45 16.75 -9.76
N ALA A 427 -7.21 15.48 -10.10
CA ALA A 427 -6.22 14.65 -9.45
C ALA A 427 -4.79 15.17 -9.71
N ASN A 428 -3.95 15.13 -8.69
CA ASN A 428 -2.52 15.37 -8.84
C ASN A 428 -1.83 14.05 -9.18
N PHE A 429 -0.88 14.07 -10.10
CA PHE A 429 -0.11 12.89 -10.50
C PHE A 429 1.35 13.08 -10.15
N THR A 430 1.97 12.03 -9.60
CA THR A 430 3.42 11.94 -9.41
C THR A 430 3.93 10.73 -10.17
N LEU A 431 4.91 10.93 -11.05
CA LEU A 431 5.64 9.89 -11.78
C LEU A 431 7.04 9.79 -11.17
N GLN A 432 7.29 8.76 -10.35
CA GLN A 432 8.58 8.55 -9.68
C GLN A 432 9.28 7.30 -10.19
N SER A 433 10.40 7.45 -10.89
CA SER A 433 11.21 6.35 -11.40
C SER A 433 12.63 6.44 -10.86
N GLN A 434 13.22 5.33 -10.42
CA GLN A 434 14.67 5.33 -10.10
C GLN A 434 15.55 5.38 -11.36
N GLY A 435 14.99 5.16 -12.55
CA GLY A 435 15.65 5.34 -13.83
C GLY A 435 14.99 6.44 -14.66
N GLU A 436 14.65 6.14 -15.91
CA GLU A 436 14.06 7.12 -16.84
C GLU A 436 12.55 7.25 -16.66
N VAL A 437 12.02 8.44 -16.96
CA VAL A 437 10.59 8.66 -17.26
C VAL A 437 10.45 9.15 -18.70
N THR A 438 9.71 8.40 -19.52
CA THR A 438 9.39 8.77 -20.91
C THR A 438 7.92 9.11 -21.06
N ILE A 439 7.62 10.28 -21.62
CA ILE A 439 6.28 10.71 -22.03
C ILE A 439 6.15 10.49 -23.53
N GLY A 440 5.78 9.27 -23.93
CA GLY A 440 5.58 8.86 -25.33
C GLY A 440 4.26 9.33 -25.94
N ALA A 441 3.27 9.67 -25.11
CA ALA A 441 1.93 10.06 -25.51
C ALA A 441 1.37 11.15 -24.57
N ASN A 442 0.32 11.85 -25.04
CA ASN A 442 -0.19 13.04 -24.36
C ASN A 442 -0.62 12.77 -22.91
N ILE A 443 -0.24 13.65 -22.00
CA ILE A 443 -0.81 13.74 -20.64
C ILE A 443 -1.69 14.97 -20.58
N SER A 444 -2.91 14.82 -20.08
CA SER A 444 -3.84 15.92 -19.80
C SER A 444 -4.47 15.74 -18.42
N LEU A 445 -4.13 16.66 -17.51
CA LEU A 445 -4.55 16.60 -16.11
C LEU A 445 -5.27 17.89 -15.72
N GLY A 446 -6.31 17.77 -14.90
CA GLY A 446 -6.94 18.92 -14.26
C GLY A 446 -6.14 19.47 -13.07
N GLY A 447 -5.30 18.62 -12.43
CA GLY A 447 -4.42 18.99 -11.32
C GLY A 447 -2.96 19.16 -11.72
N SER A 448 -2.08 19.14 -10.72
CA SER A 448 -0.63 19.26 -10.90
C SER A 448 0.01 17.94 -11.36
N LEU A 449 1.20 18.04 -11.97
CA LEU A 449 2.04 16.91 -12.35
C LEU A 449 3.45 17.06 -11.76
N GLU A 450 3.91 16.03 -11.09
CA GLU A 450 5.30 15.88 -10.66
C GLU A 450 5.96 14.72 -11.40
N ILE A 451 7.17 14.93 -11.90
CA ILE A 451 7.99 13.91 -12.53
C ILE A 451 9.35 13.87 -11.83
N ASP A 452 9.68 12.77 -11.19
CA ASP A 452 10.95 12.51 -10.52
C ASP A 452 11.61 11.30 -11.18
N ALA A 453 12.68 11.54 -11.92
CA ALA A 453 13.44 10.52 -12.62
C ALA A 453 14.86 10.44 -12.06
N GLY A 454 15.26 9.26 -11.59
CA GLY A 454 16.62 9.02 -11.14
C GLY A 454 17.65 9.16 -12.26
N SER A 455 17.26 8.95 -13.52
CA SER A 455 18.09 9.18 -14.72
C SER A 455 17.61 10.40 -15.50
N SER A 456 16.81 10.23 -16.56
CA SER A 456 16.42 11.32 -17.47
C SER A 456 14.91 11.42 -17.59
N ILE A 457 14.43 12.58 -18.03
CA ILE A 457 13.05 12.80 -18.44
C ILE A 457 13.04 13.08 -19.95
N VAL A 458 12.26 12.31 -20.70
CA VAL A 458 12.11 12.47 -22.16
C VAL A 458 10.66 12.77 -22.50
N ILE A 459 10.41 13.91 -23.15
CA ILE A 459 9.08 14.38 -23.52
C ILE A 459 8.93 14.30 -25.03
N ASN A 460 8.21 13.29 -25.51
CA ASN A 460 7.93 13.06 -26.93
C ASN A 460 6.52 13.50 -27.34
N ALA A 461 5.67 13.88 -26.38
CA ALA A 461 4.27 14.24 -26.59
C ALA A 461 3.83 15.32 -25.60
N SER A 462 2.63 15.89 -25.82
CA SER A 462 2.18 17.04 -25.03
C SER A 462 1.95 16.70 -23.56
N VAL A 463 2.43 17.56 -22.66
CA VAL A 463 2.16 17.52 -21.22
C VAL A 463 1.31 18.74 -20.86
N ASN A 464 0.05 18.51 -20.52
CA ASN A 464 -0.90 19.55 -20.12
C ASN A 464 -1.26 19.35 -18.64
N ALA A 465 -0.66 20.15 -17.76
CA ALA A 465 -0.99 20.19 -16.34
C ALA A 465 -1.92 21.38 -16.09
N GLY A 466 -3.09 21.14 -15.48
CA GLY A 466 -4.02 22.20 -15.08
C GLY A 466 -3.51 23.00 -13.87
N GLY A 467 -2.68 22.37 -13.04
CA GLY A 467 -1.91 22.98 -11.95
C GLY A 467 -0.42 23.04 -12.28
N ASP A 468 0.42 22.98 -11.25
CA ASP A 468 1.88 23.09 -11.39
C ASP A 468 2.49 21.88 -12.10
N LEU A 469 3.57 22.09 -12.85
CA LEU A 469 4.43 21.04 -13.38
C LEU A 469 5.81 21.13 -12.72
N SER A 470 6.22 20.08 -12.02
CA SER A 470 7.56 19.95 -11.47
C SER A 470 8.28 18.78 -12.14
N MET A 471 9.52 18.99 -12.58
CA MET A 471 10.34 17.93 -13.16
C MET A 471 11.74 17.91 -12.55
N THR A 472 12.14 16.75 -12.05
CA THR A 472 13.44 16.48 -11.44
C THR A 472 14.11 15.30 -12.14
N ALA A 473 15.35 15.47 -12.62
CA ALA A 473 16.09 14.44 -13.34
C ALA A 473 17.54 14.28 -12.83
N GLY A 474 18.07 13.06 -12.87
CA GLY A 474 19.50 12.79 -12.65
C GLY A 474 19.91 12.66 -11.19
N GLN A 475 18.95 12.45 -10.28
CA GLN A 475 19.21 12.36 -8.85
C GLN A 475 19.96 11.08 -8.45
N THR A 476 19.82 10.01 -9.24
CA THR A 476 20.44 8.70 -9.00
C THR A 476 21.57 8.41 -9.99
N VAL A 477 21.40 8.84 -11.25
CA VAL A 477 22.35 8.67 -12.35
C VAL A 477 22.83 10.06 -12.80
N PRO A 478 24.03 10.51 -12.37
CA PRO A 478 24.57 11.81 -12.76
C PRO A 478 24.66 11.99 -14.28
N GLY A 479 24.47 13.23 -14.73
CA GLY A 479 24.39 13.62 -16.14
C GLY A 479 23.00 13.45 -16.76
N GLY A 480 22.04 12.88 -16.04
CA GLY A 480 20.65 12.74 -16.49
C GLY A 480 19.94 14.08 -16.68
N GLY A 481 19.34 14.29 -17.85
CA GLY A 481 18.77 15.56 -18.29
C GLY A 481 17.26 15.52 -18.51
N ILE A 482 16.69 16.68 -18.85
CA ILE A 482 15.29 16.81 -19.28
C ILE A 482 15.30 17.23 -20.76
N THR A 483 14.71 16.43 -21.63
CA THR A 483 14.70 16.71 -23.07
C THR A 483 13.28 16.65 -23.64
N GLU A 484 12.87 17.76 -24.25
CA GLU A 484 11.69 17.86 -25.09
C GLU A 484 12.06 17.64 -26.56
N GLN A 485 11.39 16.69 -27.22
CA GLN A 485 11.55 16.42 -28.65
C GLN A 485 10.50 17.18 -29.48
N SER A 486 10.62 17.18 -30.80
CA SER A 486 9.79 18.03 -31.70
C SER A 486 8.28 17.88 -31.59
N ALA A 487 7.75 16.80 -31.01
CA ALA A 487 6.32 16.61 -30.75
C ALA A 487 5.92 16.87 -29.28
N GLY A 488 6.88 17.05 -28.38
CA GLY A 488 6.63 17.49 -27.00
C GLY A 488 6.16 18.94 -26.98
N ILE A 489 5.13 19.23 -26.20
CA ILE A 489 4.64 20.58 -25.91
C ILE A 489 4.25 20.61 -24.44
N ILE A 490 4.80 21.54 -23.68
CA ILE A 490 4.49 21.75 -22.27
C ILE A 490 3.48 22.90 -22.13
N ASN A 491 2.37 22.61 -21.45
CA ASN A 491 1.35 23.59 -21.09
C ASN A 491 1.10 23.52 -19.59
N THR A 492 1.44 24.59 -18.88
CA THR A 492 1.31 24.68 -17.43
C THR A 492 1.29 26.14 -16.97
N PRO A 493 0.48 26.50 -15.94
CA PRO A 493 0.59 27.80 -15.29
C PRO A 493 1.95 28.01 -14.61
N LEU A 494 2.55 26.96 -14.06
CA LEU A 494 3.80 27.06 -13.30
C LEU A 494 4.73 25.89 -13.63
N LEU A 495 5.99 26.19 -13.89
CA LEU A 495 7.05 25.22 -14.14
C LEU A 495 8.19 25.37 -13.13
N SER A 496 8.58 24.26 -12.50
CA SER A 496 9.80 24.16 -11.67
C SER A 496 10.67 22.99 -12.11
N LEU A 497 11.98 23.20 -12.14
CA LEU A 497 12.93 22.25 -12.71
C LEU A 497 14.14 22.02 -11.81
N ALA A 498 14.58 20.77 -11.74
CA ALA A 498 15.87 20.40 -11.19
C ALA A 498 16.49 19.31 -12.08
N SER A 499 17.79 19.43 -12.38
CA SER A 499 18.46 18.40 -13.17
C SER A 499 19.95 18.32 -12.87
N ASP A 500 20.52 17.11 -12.86
CA ASP A 500 21.98 17.00 -12.86
C ASP A 500 22.58 17.35 -14.23
N GLY A 501 21.89 16.98 -15.32
CA GLY A 501 22.27 17.24 -16.71
C GLY A 501 21.65 18.51 -17.31
N SER A 502 21.61 18.53 -18.65
CA SER A 502 21.02 19.66 -19.40
C SER A 502 19.50 19.58 -19.46
N VAL A 503 18.87 20.74 -19.54
CA VAL A 503 17.43 20.88 -19.78
C VAL A 503 17.23 21.56 -21.13
N LEU A 504 16.58 20.85 -22.06
CA LEU A 504 16.24 21.33 -23.40
C LEU A 504 14.73 21.26 -23.60
N LEU A 505 14.05 22.39 -23.44
CA LEU A 505 12.61 22.58 -23.69
C LEU A 505 12.45 23.44 -24.95
N GLY A 506 12.80 22.85 -26.10
CA GLY A 506 13.02 23.58 -27.34
C GLY A 506 11.80 23.74 -28.24
N ASN A 507 10.60 23.31 -27.83
CA ASN A 507 9.43 23.41 -28.69
C ASN A 507 8.88 24.85 -28.73
N VAL A 508 8.65 25.34 -29.95
CA VAL A 508 8.06 26.66 -30.21
C VAL A 508 6.64 26.82 -29.68
N GLY A 509 5.94 25.72 -29.41
CA GLY A 509 4.53 25.68 -29.02
C GLY A 509 4.29 25.62 -27.52
N ASN A 510 5.33 25.64 -26.69
CA ASN A 510 5.19 25.65 -25.23
C ASN A 510 4.35 26.84 -24.76
N ALA A 511 3.58 26.61 -23.70
CA ALA A 511 2.68 27.58 -23.11
C ALA A 511 2.86 27.57 -21.58
N ILE A 512 4.00 28.09 -21.13
CA ILE A 512 4.39 28.18 -19.72
C ILE A 512 4.22 29.61 -19.24
N SER A 513 3.28 29.84 -18.33
CA SER A 513 3.04 31.21 -17.83
C SER A 513 4.13 31.71 -16.88
N SER A 514 4.64 30.83 -16.01
CA SER A 514 5.67 31.18 -15.03
C SER A 514 6.69 30.07 -14.86
N LEU A 515 7.97 30.43 -14.95
CA LEU A 515 9.12 29.59 -14.57
C LEU A 515 9.62 30.01 -13.19
N THR A 516 9.33 29.20 -12.18
CA THR A 516 9.61 29.51 -10.76
C THR A 516 10.93 28.93 -10.24
N GLY A 517 11.80 28.51 -11.16
CA GLY A 517 13.16 28.11 -10.86
C GLY A 517 13.62 26.93 -11.72
N ALA A 518 14.92 26.92 -12.02
CA ALA A 518 15.58 25.79 -12.64
C ALA A 518 17.00 25.68 -12.06
N SER A 519 17.30 24.56 -11.40
CA SER A 519 18.64 24.33 -10.82
C SER A 519 19.32 23.17 -11.55
N LEU A 520 20.37 23.49 -12.32
CA LEU A 520 21.15 22.50 -13.05
C LEU A 520 22.57 22.40 -12.47
N ASN A 521 23.01 21.19 -12.12
CA ASN A 521 24.37 20.98 -11.61
C ASN A 521 25.42 21.04 -12.74
N ASN A 522 25.19 20.31 -13.84
CA ASN A 522 26.16 20.07 -14.91
C ASN A 522 25.50 20.14 -16.30
N GLY A 523 24.77 21.22 -16.60
CA GLY A 523 24.04 21.30 -17.85
C GLY A 523 23.70 22.69 -18.34
N ASN A 524 23.33 22.77 -19.61
CA ASN A 524 22.76 23.98 -20.21
C ASN A 524 21.25 24.00 -20.00
N PHE A 525 20.69 25.18 -19.86
CA PHE A 525 19.26 25.42 -19.83
C PHE A 525 18.81 26.08 -21.14
N THR A 526 17.83 25.50 -21.81
CA THR A 526 17.18 26.10 -22.99
C THR A 526 15.67 25.95 -22.84
N LEU A 527 14.94 27.05 -22.98
CA LEU A 527 13.50 27.07 -23.04
C LEU A 527 13.04 27.99 -24.18
N GLN A 528 12.14 27.47 -25.01
CA GLN A 528 11.34 28.26 -25.93
C GLN A 528 9.88 28.26 -25.49
N ASP A 529 9.23 29.43 -25.54
CA ASP A 529 7.83 29.60 -25.15
C ASP A 529 7.04 30.45 -26.18
N ALA A 530 5.75 30.14 -26.32
CA ALA A 530 4.79 30.82 -27.19
C ALA A 530 3.90 31.83 -26.46
N THR A 531 3.93 31.82 -25.12
CA THR A 531 3.11 32.65 -24.26
C THR A 531 3.99 33.60 -23.45
N ALA A 532 3.39 34.62 -22.82
CA ALA A 532 4.16 35.54 -22.01
C ALA A 532 4.77 34.78 -20.81
N LEU A 533 6.10 34.69 -20.78
CA LEU A 533 6.82 33.92 -19.78
C LEU A 533 7.31 34.83 -18.64
N SER A 534 6.93 34.52 -17.40
CA SER A 534 7.49 35.16 -16.20
C SER A 534 8.55 34.31 -15.51
N VAL A 535 9.77 34.82 -15.37
CA VAL A 535 10.82 34.21 -14.53
C VAL A 535 10.72 34.78 -13.13
N THR A 536 10.28 33.96 -12.18
CA THR A 536 9.94 34.41 -10.81
C THR A 536 10.93 33.96 -9.74
N ASN A 537 11.96 33.19 -10.11
CA ASN A 537 13.02 32.77 -9.18
C ASN A 537 14.35 32.56 -9.92
N THR A 538 15.29 31.87 -9.28
CA THR A 538 16.62 31.60 -9.80
C THR A 538 16.61 30.48 -10.84
N ILE A 539 17.22 30.77 -11.99
CA ILE A 539 17.64 29.81 -13.00
C ILE A 539 19.17 29.74 -12.92
N ALA A 540 19.70 28.58 -12.57
CA ALA A 540 21.13 28.32 -12.45
C ALA A 540 21.55 27.20 -13.41
N ALA A 541 22.50 27.46 -14.32
CA ALA A 541 22.99 26.51 -15.31
C ALA A 541 24.40 26.87 -15.83
N ASN A 542 25.00 26.04 -16.69
CA ASN A 542 26.25 26.38 -17.38
C ASN A 542 26.05 27.48 -18.43
N ASN A 543 24.97 27.38 -19.19
CA ASN A 543 24.49 28.40 -20.12
C ASN A 543 22.97 28.47 -20.01
N ILE A 544 22.39 29.65 -20.23
CA ILE A 544 20.95 29.87 -20.20
C ILE A 544 20.52 30.46 -21.55
N SER A 545 19.54 29.85 -22.21
CA SER A 545 18.88 30.38 -23.39
C SER A 545 17.37 30.44 -23.16
N LEU A 546 16.79 31.63 -23.18
CA LEU A 546 15.35 31.86 -23.10
C LEU A 546 14.88 32.49 -24.41
N ILE A 547 13.92 31.85 -25.06
CA ILE A 547 13.32 32.32 -26.32
C ILE A 547 11.82 32.49 -26.08
N ASP A 548 11.35 33.73 -26.03
CA ASP A 548 9.93 34.04 -25.89
C ASP A 548 9.43 34.68 -27.19
N SER A 549 8.48 34.01 -27.83
CA SER A 549 7.86 34.46 -29.07
C SER A 549 6.58 35.28 -28.86
N ALA A 550 6.10 35.42 -27.61
CA ALA A 550 4.91 36.16 -27.29
C ALA A 550 5.12 37.68 -27.43
N ALA A 551 4.07 38.37 -27.89
CA ALA A 551 4.08 39.84 -27.98
C ALA A 551 4.23 40.52 -26.61
N GLY A 552 3.78 39.88 -25.53
CA GLY A 552 3.93 40.37 -24.15
C GLY A 552 5.38 40.32 -23.62
N GLY A 553 6.25 39.57 -24.29
CA GLY A 553 7.67 39.41 -24.00
C GLY A 553 8.00 38.72 -22.68
N LEU A 554 9.31 38.55 -22.47
CA LEU A 554 9.87 37.85 -21.33
C LEU A 554 9.90 38.76 -20.11
N GLN A 555 9.29 38.32 -19.02
CA GLN A 555 9.10 39.08 -17.80
C GLN A 555 9.95 38.52 -16.66
N PHE A 556 10.40 39.39 -15.75
CA PHE A 556 11.14 39.02 -14.55
C PHE A 556 10.43 39.50 -13.29
N GLY A 557 10.19 38.58 -12.36
CA GLY A 557 9.42 38.79 -11.13
C GLY A 557 7.95 38.41 -11.26
N ALA A 558 7.27 38.24 -10.12
CA ALA A 558 5.83 37.99 -10.11
C ALA A 558 5.05 39.31 -10.32
N GLY A 559 3.88 39.23 -10.96
CA GLY A 559 2.97 40.38 -11.14
C GLY A 559 2.47 40.97 -9.82
N ALA A 560 1.91 42.19 -9.88
CA ALA A 560 1.37 42.89 -8.72
C ALA A 560 0.30 42.05 -8.00
N GLY A 561 0.50 41.77 -6.70
CA GLY A 561 -0.45 41.03 -5.85
C GLY A 561 0.00 39.63 -5.38
N SER A 562 1.13 39.12 -5.87
CA SER A 562 1.78 37.90 -5.37
C SER A 562 2.97 38.24 -4.44
N THR A 563 3.40 37.34 -3.56
CA THR A 563 4.64 37.51 -2.77
C THR A 563 5.83 37.54 -3.73
N ALA A 564 6.22 38.75 -4.14
CA ALA A 564 7.22 39.03 -5.16
C ALA A 564 8.58 38.38 -4.84
N THR A 565 8.96 37.38 -5.63
CA THR A 565 10.33 36.87 -5.71
C THR A 565 10.96 37.41 -6.99
N ALA A 566 12.18 37.96 -6.89
CA ALA A 566 12.90 38.47 -8.05
C ALA A 566 13.39 37.30 -8.93
N GLY A 567 13.27 37.47 -10.24
CA GLY A 567 13.87 36.55 -11.22
C GLY A 567 15.39 36.74 -11.27
N VAL A 568 16.13 35.64 -11.16
CA VAL A 568 17.60 35.65 -11.23
C VAL A 568 18.05 34.66 -12.29
N LEU A 569 18.90 35.10 -13.21
CA LEU A 569 19.62 34.20 -14.12
C LEU A 569 21.07 34.15 -13.67
N SER A 570 21.59 32.94 -13.40
CA SER A 570 22.95 32.75 -12.94
C SER A 570 23.64 31.67 -13.76
N VAL A 571 24.76 32.01 -14.36
CA VAL A 571 25.60 31.04 -15.06
C VAL A 571 26.96 30.85 -14.39
N GLY A 572 27.56 29.69 -14.59
CA GLY A 572 28.93 29.41 -14.16
C GLY A 572 29.96 30.33 -14.83
N THR A 573 31.19 30.35 -14.31
CA THR A 573 32.28 31.16 -14.88
C THR A 573 32.52 30.81 -16.35
N GLY A 574 32.47 31.82 -17.23
CA GLY A 574 32.61 31.65 -18.68
C GLY A 574 31.32 31.24 -19.42
N GLY A 575 30.22 31.03 -18.69
CA GLY A 575 28.90 30.71 -19.25
C GLY A 575 28.19 31.90 -19.90
N GLY A 576 27.26 31.64 -20.81
CA GLY A 576 26.48 32.64 -21.52
C GLY A 576 25.01 32.67 -21.12
N VAL A 577 24.41 33.87 -21.14
CA VAL A 577 22.97 34.08 -21.08
C VAL A 577 22.49 34.66 -22.41
N ALA A 578 21.57 33.99 -23.09
CA ALA A 578 20.93 34.45 -24.31
C ALA A 578 19.43 34.66 -24.07
N LEU A 579 18.94 35.88 -24.28
CA LEU A 579 17.51 36.23 -24.20
C LEU A 579 17.04 36.69 -25.58
N ILE A 580 16.10 35.95 -26.15
CA ILE A 580 15.51 36.24 -27.46
C ILE A 580 14.03 36.55 -27.24
N ALA A 581 13.68 37.83 -27.25
CA ALA A 581 12.33 38.33 -27.03
C ALA A 581 12.17 39.73 -27.64
N ASN A 582 10.96 40.09 -28.06
CA ASN A 582 10.68 41.46 -28.53
C ASN A 582 10.62 42.46 -27.38
N ASN A 583 10.17 42.02 -26.20
CA ASN A 583 10.08 42.83 -24.98
C ASN A 583 10.74 42.11 -23.80
N LEU A 584 11.49 42.85 -22.98
CA LEU A 584 12.08 42.41 -21.72
C LEU A 584 11.58 43.31 -20.59
N CYS A 585 10.79 42.74 -19.69
CA CYS A 585 10.05 43.52 -18.70
C CYS A 585 10.44 43.13 -17.26
N SER A 586 10.72 44.12 -16.42
CA SER A 586 10.90 43.94 -14.99
C SER A 586 9.60 44.26 -14.24
N LEU A 587 9.04 43.28 -13.53
CA LEU A 587 7.82 43.44 -12.74
C LEU A 587 8.10 43.88 -11.29
N VAL A 588 9.30 43.60 -10.79
CA VAL A 588 9.72 43.87 -9.40
C VAL A 588 11.15 44.40 -9.38
N SER A 589 11.58 45.02 -8.27
CA SER A 589 13.00 45.37 -8.06
C SER A 589 13.82 44.15 -7.66
N GLY A 590 15.11 44.12 -8.00
CA GLY A 590 16.05 43.08 -7.56
C GLY A 590 16.31 41.95 -8.57
N ASN A 591 15.68 41.99 -9.74
CA ASN A 591 15.98 41.08 -10.85
C ASN A 591 17.45 41.22 -11.28
N THR A 592 18.12 40.08 -11.50
CA THR A 592 19.57 40.08 -11.77
C THR A 592 19.96 39.04 -12.83
N ILE A 593 20.91 39.38 -13.71
CA ILE A 593 21.59 38.45 -14.62
C ILE A 593 23.06 38.39 -14.22
N ILE A 594 23.57 37.20 -13.90
CA ILE A 594 24.93 36.96 -13.40
C ILE A 594 25.66 36.04 -14.38
N ALA A 595 26.62 36.59 -15.13
CA ALA A 595 27.46 35.86 -16.08
C ALA A 595 28.96 36.16 -15.86
N PRO A 596 29.60 35.56 -14.84
CA PRO A 596 30.98 35.88 -14.46
C PRO A 596 31.96 35.49 -15.57
N SER A 597 32.70 36.46 -16.10
CA SER A 597 33.61 36.25 -17.25
C SER A 597 32.91 35.65 -18.49
N GLY A 598 31.59 35.79 -18.57
CA GLY A 598 30.71 35.22 -19.57
C GLY A 598 30.13 36.26 -20.52
N THR A 599 29.10 35.88 -21.28
CA THR A 599 28.40 36.78 -22.21
C THR A 599 26.92 36.92 -21.85
N ILE A 600 26.37 38.11 -22.07
CA ILE A 600 24.92 38.36 -22.05
C ILE A 600 24.56 38.84 -23.45
N ALA A 601 23.74 38.05 -24.16
CA ALA A 601 23.25 38.35 -25.49
C ALA A 601 21.75 38.61 -25.44
N LEU A 602 21.32 39.74 -26.00
CA LEU A 602 19.91 40.10 -26.16
C LEU A 602 19.63 40.22 -27.66
N ALA A 603 18.58 39.56 -28.15
CA ALA A 603 18.15 39.69 -29.54
C ALA A 603 16.61 39.84 -29.61
N PRO A 604 16.07 40.62 -30.58
CA PRO A 604 14.64 40.62 -30.84
C PRO A 604 14.24 39.24 -31.36
N PHE A 605 13.05 38.78 -31.00
CA PHE A 605 12.51 37.54 -31.58
C PHE A 605 12.16 37.75 -33.05
N THR A 606 11.58 38.90 -33.38
CA THR A 606 11.23 39.30 -34.76
C THR A 606 12.42 40.00 -35.42
N PRO A 607 12.98 39.45 -36.51
CA PRO A 607 14.14 40.05 -37.17
C PRO A 607 13.85 41.48 -37.64
N GLY A 608 14.69 42.43 -37.23
CA GLY A 608 14.58 43.84 -37.60
C GLY A 608 13.84 44.71 -36.58
N ASP A 609 13.18 44.11 -35.58
CA ASP A 609 12.55 44.85 -34.49
C ASP A 609 13.59 45.29 -33.44
N ALA A 610 13.24 46.31 -32.66
CA ALA A 610 14.01 46.71 -31.49
C ALA A 610 13.63 45.84 -30.27
N ILE A 611 14.58 45.65 -29.35
CA ILE A 611 14.28 45.07 -28.04
C ILE A 611 13.88 46.19 -27.10
N GLU A 612 12.68 46.13 -26.54
CA GLU A 612 12.25 47.05 -25.49
C GLU A 612 12.66 46.53 -24.11
N ILE A 613 13.34 47.35 -23.30
CA ILE A 613 13.73 47.02 -21.93
C ILE A 613 13.11 48.04 -20.97
N GLY A 614 12.26 47.62 -20.04
CA GLY A 614 11.54 48.54 -19.15
C GLY A 614 10.91 47.89 -17.92
N THR A 615 10.26 48.72 -17.09
CA THR A 615 9.34 48.22 -16.04
C THR A 615 7.95 48.08 -16.63
N ALA A 616 7.16 47.09 -16.19
CA ALA A 616 5.77 46.99 -16.61
C ALA A 616 5.07 48.33 -16.35
N ALA A 617 4.43 48.90 -17.37
CA ALA A 617 3.64 50.10 -17.21
C ALA A 617 2.60 49.81 -16.12
N THR A 618 2.71 50.48 -14.98
CA THR A 618 1.64 50.52 -13.99
C THR A 618 0.49 51.26 -14.67
N SER A 619 -0.49 50.52 -15.16
CA SER A 619 -1.78 51.12 -15.52
C SER A 619 -2.37 51.69 -14.24
N GLY A 620 -2.51 53.02 -14.22
CA GLY A 620 -3.16 53.76 -13.13
C GLY A 620 -4.68 53.62 -13.16
#